data_AF-A0A7V7JJ25-F1
#
_entry.id   AF-A0A7V7JJ25-F1
#
_cell.length_a   1.000
_cell.length_b   1.000
_cell.length_c   1.000
_cell.angle_alpha   90.00
_cell.angle_beta   90.00
_cell.angle_gamma   90.00
#
_symmetry.space_group_name_H-M   'P 1'
#
loop_
_entity.id
_entity.type
_entity.pdbx_description
1 polymer ?
#
loop_
_entity_poly.entity_id
_entity_poly.type
_entity_poly.pdbx_seq_one_letter_code
_entity_poly.pdbx_strand_id
1 'polypeptide(L)' 'MPVVPASEFVRSFGRLQDEAFREVVKVTSHGRVIGAYLSAHDLDHFERLKRREREVLVVGQLPEDVVADIEAAEYGADPR' A
#
# COMPACT_ATOMS: atom_id res chain seq x y z
N MET A 1 6.16 -13.30 9.86
CA MET A 1 6.04 -13.03 8.42
C MET A 1 6.92 -14.01 7.67
N PRO A 2 6.37 -15.12 7.16
CA PRO A 2 7.13 -16.12 6.43
C PRO A 2 7.74 -15.49 5.17
N VAL A 3 8.93 -15.97 4.80
CA VAL A 3 9.66 -15.52 3.62
C VAL A 3 9.88 -16.74 2.74
N VAL A 4 9.27 -16.73 1.55
CA VAL A 4 9.28 -17.87 0.63
C VAL A 4 9.87 -17.48 -0.73
N PRO A 5 10.54 -18.40 -1.45
CA PRO A 5 10.92 -18.18 -2.84
C PRO A 5 9.70 -18.07 -3.75
N ALA A 6 9.80 -17.30 -4.84
CA ALA A 6 8.73 -17.17 -5.84
C ALA A 6 8.31 -18.52 -6.43
N SER A 7 9.25 -19.45 -6.60
CA SER A 7 8.96 -20.81 -7.06
C SER A 7 8.14 -21.63 -6.07
N GLU A 8 8.33 -21.42 -4.75
CA GLU A 8 7.51 -22.06 -3.71
C GLU A 8 6.13 -21.40 -3.63
N PHE A 9 6.09 -20.08 -3.75
CA PHE A 9 4.84 -19.32 -3.74
C PHE A 9 3.84 -19.82 -4.79
N VAL A 10 4.31 -20.05 -6.03
CA VAL A 10 3.48 -20.59 -7.11
C VAL A 10 3.07 -22.04 -6.84
N ARG A 11 3.98 -22.89 -6.36
CA ARG A 11 3.72 -24.33 -6.16
C ARG A 11 2.80 -24.62 -4.98
N SER A 12 2.79 -23.75 -3.98
CA SER A 12 2.07 -23.95 -2.71
C SER A 12 1.08 -22.83 -2.43
N PHE A 13 0.51 -22.23 -3.48
CA PHE A 13 -0.35 -21.05 -3.37
C PHE A 13 -1.50 -21.24 -2.37
N GLY A 14 -2.25 -22.34 -2.45
CA GLY A 14 -3.39 -22.57 -1.53
C GLY A 14 -2.98 -22.59 -0.06
N ARG A 15 -1.89 -23.29 0.29
CA ARG A 15 -1.36 -23.30 1.67
C ARG A 15 -0.90 -21.90 2.11
N LEU A 16 -0.23 -21.17 1.22
CA LEU A 16 0.29 -19.83 1.53
C LEU A 16 -0.82 -18.77 1.58
N GLN A 17 -1.94 -19.01 0.89
CA GLN A 17 -3.15 -18.23 1.03
C GLN A 17 -3.74 -18.39 2.44
N ASP A 18 -3.83 -19.62 2.94
CA ASP A 18 -4.26 -19.90 4.32
C ASP A 18 -3.31 -19.28 5.36
N GLU A 19 -2.00 -19.35 5.10
CA GLU A 19 -0.95 -18.72 5.91
C GLU A 19 -1.14 -17.20 5.98
N ALA A 20 -1.51 -16.57 4.87
CA ALA A 20 -1.70 -15.13 4.76
C ALA A 20 -2.88 -14.59 5.56
N PHE A 21 -3.88 -15.42 5.89
CA PHE A 21 -4.93 -15.05 6.84
C PHE A 21 -4.41 -14.91 8.28
N ARG A 22 -3.27 -15.54 8.61
CA ARG A 22 -2.61 -15.38 9.91
C ARG A 22 -1.58 -14.26 9.88
N GLU A 23 -0.74 -14.24 8.84
CA GLU A 23 0.30 -13.24 8.69
C GLU A 23 0.80 -13.09 7.25
N VAL A 24 1.19 -11.87 6.89
CA VAL A 24 1.73 -11.52 5.58
C VAL A 24 2.89 -12.42 5.14
N VAL A 25 2.80 -12.94 3.91
CA VAL A 25 3.82 -13.80 3.30
C VAL A 25 4.72 -12.97 2.38
N LYS A 26 6.01 -12.87 2.69
CA LYS A 26 7.00 -12.19 1.82
C LYS A 26 7.48 -13.14 0.73
N VAL A 27 7.54 -12.66 -0.50
CA VAL A 27 8.02 -13.41 -1.66
C VAL A 27 9.40 -12.91 -2.06
N THR A 28 10.32 -13.85 -2.27
CA THR A 28 11.70 -13.56 -2.65
C THR A 28 12.05 -14.11 -4.03
N SER A 29 12.97 -13.42 -4.70
CA SER A 29 13.62 -13.88 -5.92
C SER A 29 15.10 -13.54 -5.82
N HIS A 30 15.98 -14.50 -6.13
CA HIS A 30 17.44 -14.33 -6.07
C HIS A 30 17.92 -13.70 -4.74
N GLY A 31 17.32 -14.12 -3.61
CA GLY A 31 17.66 -13.65 -2.27
C GLY A 31 17.12 -12.27 -1.87
N ARG A 32 16.31 -11.62 -2.72
CA ARG A 32 15.71 -10.30 -2.43
C ARG A 32 14.20 -10.41 -2.32
N VAL A 33 13.60 -9.66 -1.39
CA VAL A 33 12.14 -9.52 -1.33
C VAL A 33 11.69 -8.73 -2.56
N ILE A 34 10.80 -9.33 -3.34
CA ILE A 34 10.22 -8.73 -4.55
C ILE A 34 8.77 -8.30 -4.34
N GLY A 35 8.12 -8.79 -3.30
CA GLY A 35 6.74 -8.47 -2.97
C GLY A 35 6.25 -9.24 -1.76
N ALA A 36 4.97 -9.11 -1.47
CA ALA A 36 4.30 -9.87 -0.42
C ALA A 36 2.85 -10.17 -0.82
N TYR A 37 2.29 -11.23 -0.24
CA TYR A 37 0.88 -11.58 -0.35
C TYR A 37 0.17 -11.25 0.96
N LEU A 38 -0.95 -10.54 0.84
CA LEU A 38 -1.79 -10.06 1.94
C LEU A 38 -3.12 -10.80 1.88
N SER A 39 -3.71 -11.08 3.05
CA SER A 39 -5.13 -11.42 3.10
C SER A 39 -5.98 -10.24 2.60
N ALA A 40 -7.23 -10.49 2.22
CA ALA A 40 -8.13 -9.41 1.81
C ALA A 40 -8.34 -8.37 2.92
N HIS A 41 -8.39 -8.81 4.19
CA HIS A 41 -8.50 -7.93 5.36
C HIS A 41 -7.26 -7.03 5.50
N ASP A 42 -6.06 -7.60 5.39
CA ASP A 42 -4.82 -6.85 5.54
C ASP A 42 -4.56 -5.94 4.34
N LEU A 43 -5.02 -6.32 3.15
CA LEU A 43 -5.01 -5.45 1.97
C LEU A 43 -5.87 -4.21 2.19
N ASP A 44 -7.12 -4.37 2.64
CA ASP A 44 -7.99 -3.22 2.94
C ASP A 44 -7.36 -2.32 4.03
N HIS A 45 -6.77 -2.92 5.07
CA HIS A 45 -6.04 -2.16 6.07
C HIS A 45 -4.86 -1.38 5.49
N PHE A 46 -4.05 -2.04 4.66
CA PHE A 46 -2.93 -1.42 3.97
C PHE A 46 -3.39 -0.27 3.06
N GLU A 47 -4.45 -0.43 2.29
CA GLU A 47 -4.98 0.62 1.41
C GLU A 47 -5.50 1.82 2.20
N ARG A 48 -6.19 1.59 3.34
CA ARG A 48 -6.60 2.68 4.24
C ARG A 48 -5.41 3.46 4.79
N LEU A 49 -4.34 2.76 5.17
CA LEU A 49 -3.11 3.41 5.63
C LEU A 49 -2.44 4.17 4.48
N LYS A 50 -2.40 3.58 3.29
CA LYS A 50 -1.76 4.17 2.11
C LYS A 50 -2.41 5.50 1.72
N ARG A 51 -3.74 5.60 1.79
CA ARG A 51 -4.49 6.86 1.56
C ARG A 51 -4.19 7.98 2.57
N ARG A 52 -3.62 7.64 3.73
CA ARG A 52 -3.24 8.61 4.77
C ARG A 52 -1.77 8.93 4.76
N GLU A 53 -0.99 8.31 3.88
CA GLU A 53 0.41 8.66 3.75
C GLU A 53 0.52 10.12 3.31
N ARG A 54 1.47 10.83 3.91
CA ARG A 54 1.73 12.22 3.56
C ARG A 54 2.21 12.29 2.12
N GLU A 55 1.43 12.95 1.28
CA GLU A 55 1.86 13.31 -0.06
C GLU A 55 2.68 14.61 -0.01
N VAL A 56 3.83 14.61 -0.68
CA VAL A 56 4.70 15.78 -0.79
C VAL A 56 4.58 16.29 -2.20
N LEU A 57 3.96 17.45 -2.37
CA LEU A 57 3.79 18.09 -3.65
C LEU A 57 4.88 19.14 -3.87
N VAL A 58 5.47 19.15 -5.06
CA VAL A 58 6.54 20.07 -5.43
C VAL A 58 5.93 21.36 -5.97
N VAL A 59 6.31 22.50 -5.39
CA VAL A 59 5.91 23.83 -5.87
C VAL A 59 6.41 24.01 -7.31
N GLY A 60 5.49 24.22 -8.25
CA GLY A 60 5.75 24.28 -9.70
C GLY A 60 5.36 23.00 -10.47
N GLN A 61 4.96 21.94 -9.78
CA GLN A 61 4.41 20.71 -10.37
C GLN A 61 3.06 20.34 -9.74
N LEU A 62 2.38 21.34 -9.16
CA LEU A 62 1.08 21.12 -8.54
C LEU A 62 0.04 20.79 -9.61
N PRO A 63 -0.77 19.73 -9.42
CA PRO A 63 -1.98 19.53 -10.18
C PRO A 63 -2.91 20.75 -10.14
N GLU A 64 -3.63 21.03 -11.23
CA GLU A 64 -4.49 22.21 -11.33
C GLU A 64 -5.62 22.22 -10.30
N ASP A 65 -6.18 21.05 -9.97
CA ASP A 65 -7.18 20.86 -8.92
C ASP A 65 -6.64 21.26 -7.54
N VAL A 66 -5.41 20.86 -7.21
CA VAL A 66 -4.76 21.26 -5.96
C VAL A 66 -4.53 22.77 -5.89
N VAL A 67 -4.15 23.40 -7.01
CA VAL A 67 -4.00 24.86 -7.05
C VAL A 67 -5.34 25.55 -6.81
N ALA A 68 -6.41 25.08 -7.47
CA ALA A 68 -7.75 25.62 -7.27
C ALA A 68 -8.25 25.45 -5.83
N ASP A 69 -7.98 24.30 -5.19
CA ASP A 69 -8.32 24.07 -3.79
C ASP A 69 -7.58 25.02 -2.84
N ILE A 70 -6.30 25.31 -3.12
CA ILE A 70 -5.51 26.28 -2.35
C ILE A 70 -6.04 27.71 -2.54
N GLU A 71 -6.39 28.09 -3.78
CA GLU A 71 -6.96 29.41 -4.08
C GLU A 71 -8.32 29.64 -3.42
N ALA A 72 -9.13 28.59 -3.31
CA ALA A 72 -10.45 28.61 -2.67
C ALA A 72 -10.39 28.43 -1.15
N ALA A 73 -9.22 28.13 -0.57
CA ALA A 73 -9.09 27.85 0.85
C ALA A 73 -9.28 29.12 1.71
N GLU A 74 -10.12 29.02 2.74
CA GLU A 74 -10.30 30.08 3.74
C GLU A 74 -9.64 29.70 5.07
N TYR A 75 -8.96 30.66 5.70
CA TYR A 75 -8.32 30.43 6.99
C TYR A 75 -9.34 30.13 8.08
N GLY A 76 -9.20 28.99 8.75
CA GLY A 76 -10.04 28.59 9.89
C GLY A 76 -11.37 27.93 9.50
N ALA A 77 -11.60 27.65 8.22
CA ALA A 77 -12.70 26.79 7.79
C ALA A 77 -12.39 25.32 8.12
N ASP A 78 -13.37 24.59 8.65
CA ASP A 78 -13.22 23.14 8.84
C ASP A 78 -13.13 22.44 7.47
N PRO A 79 -12.29 21.41 7.32
CA PRO A 79 -12.29 20.56 6.13
C PRO A 79 -13.70 19.98 5.92
N ARG A 80 -14.25 20.11 4.71
CA ARG A 80 -15.53 19.50 4.34
C ARG A 80 -15.41 18.00 4.10
#